data_AF-A0A366CVJ3-F1
#
_entry.id   AF-A0A366CVJ3-F1
#
_cell.length_a   1.000
_cell.length_b   1.000
_cell.length_c   1.000
_cell.angle_alpha   90.00
_cell.angle_beta   90.00
_cell.angle_gamma   90.00
#
_symmetry.space_group_name_H-M   'P 1'
#
loop_
_entity.id
_entity.type
_entity.pdbx_description
1 polymer ?
#
loop_
_entity_poly.entity_id
_entity_poly.type
_entity_poly.pdbx_seq_one_letter_code
_entity_poly.pdbx_strand_id
1 'polypeptide(L)'
;MQIAGFEIENRRGFLSALFGLLASIVMAMGSDGLLGSISNLTSDWGDVKSAVHTLHSYDVNKVGGRAALKPSDEGFNEFQGVIANKVPWLKYNKPDYFLMNTPATIGGAPRKVVHAVFNNQAKAIGDFYIIDGWLVQEKQKDYLYKGLFLLFISFCIAVSQYIKPAY
;
A
#
# COMPACT_ATOMS: atom_id res chain seq x y z
N MET A 1 -22.12 -27.01 -44.36
CA MET A 1 -21.67 -28.23 -43.66
C MET A 1 -21.74 -27.96 -42.17
N GLN A 2 -22.82 -28.38 -41.51
CA GLN A 2 -22.96 -28.32 -40.06
C GLN A 2 -22.12 -29.45 -39.46
N ILE A 3 -21.09 -29.11 -38.70
CA ILE A 3 -20.44 -30.05 -37.79
C ILE A 3 -21.20 -29.93 -36.48
N ALA A 4 -22.13 -30.86 -36.25
CA ALA A 4 -22.83 -30.99 -34.99
C ALA A 4 -21.84 -31.38 -33.87
N GLY A 5 -22.00 -30.75 -32.70
CA GLY A 5 -21.77 -31.44 -31.42
C GLY A 5 -20.47 -31.20 -30.66
N PHE A 6 -19.63 -30.22 -31.00
CA PHE A 6 -18.53 -29.81 -30.12
C PHE A 6 -18.73 -28.36 -29.68
N GLU A 7 -19.51 -28.15 -28.62
CA GLU A 7 -19.19 -27.06 -27.70
C GLU A 7 -17.77 -27.36 -27.20
N ILE A 8 -16.77 -26.68 -27.77
CA ILE A 8 -15.47 -26.62 -27.13
C ILE A 8 -15.72 -25.81 -25.86
N GLU A 9 -16.00 -26.51 -24.76
CA GLU A 9 -16.00 -25.94 -23.43
C GLU A 9 -14.57 -25.48 -23.13
N ASN A 10 -14.22 -24.28 -23.59
CA ASN A 10 -12.96 -23.62 -23.28
C ASN A 10 -12.98 -23.12 -21.82
N ARG A 11 -13.33 -24.01 -20.89
CA ARG A 11 -13.44 -23.74 -19.46
C ARG A 11 -12.12 -23.21 -18.91
N ARG A 12 -11.00 -23.77 -19.36
CA ARG A 12 -9.66 -23.29 -18.97
C ARG A 12 -9.38 -21.89 -19.53
N GLY A 13 -9.79 -21.58 -20.77
CA GLY A 13 -9.60 -20.26 -21.38
C GLY A 13 -10.45 -19.20 -20.69
N PHE A 14 -11.70 -19.55 -20.37
CA PHE A 14 -12.59 -18.73 -19.55
C PHE A 14 -12.02 -18.49 -18.15
N LEU A 15 -11.53 -19.53 -17.47
CA LEU A 15 -10.89 -19.39 -16.15
C LEU A 15 -9.64 -18.50 -16.22
N SER A 16 -8.79 -18.67 -17.23
CA SER A 16 -7.62 -17.81 -17.44
C SER A 16 -8.04 -16.35 -17.62
N ALA A 17 -9.04 -16.08 -18.46
CA ALA A 17 -9.57 -14.72 -18.65
C ALA A 17 -10.12 -14.12 -17.35
N LEU A 18 -10.83 -14.92 -16.55
CA LEU A 18 -11.33 -14.51 -15.24
C LEU A 18 -10.20 -14.17 -14.27
N PHE A 19 -9.15 -15.00 -14.19
CA PHE A 19 -7.97 -14.69 -13.38
C PHE A 19 -7.23 -13.44 -13.87
N GLY A 20 -7.18 -13.19 -15.18
CA GLY A 20 -6.61 -11.97 -15.76
C GLY A 20 -7.41 -10.71 -15.40
N LEU A 21 -8.74 -10.79 -15.42
CA LEU A 21 -9.62 -9.73 -14.95
C LEU A 21 -9.41 -9.45 -13.46
N LEU A 22 -9.42 -10.49 -12.62
CA LEU A 22 -9.19 -10.37 -11.18
C LEU A 22 -7.80 -9.79 -10.88
N ALA A 23 -6.76 -10.20 -11.61
CA ALA A 23 -5.42 -9.64 -11.50
C ALA A 23 -5.43 -8.12 -11.74
N SER A 24 -6.14 -7.67 -12.78
CA SER A 24 -6.26 -6.24 -13.11
C SER A 24 -6.98 -5.44 -12.01
N ILE A 25 -8.05 -6.01 -11.43
CA ILE A 25 -8.76 -5.40 -10.30
C ILE A 25 -7.85 -5.29 -9.09
N VAL A 26 -7.11 -6.36 -8.76
CA VAL A 26 -6.17 -6.38 -7.63
C VAL A 26 -5.06 -5.35 -7.82
N MET A 27 -4.48 -5.22 -9.02
CA MET A 27 -3.47 -4.17 -9.28
C MET A 27 -4.05 -2.77 -9.10
N ALA A 28 -5.28 -2.54 -9.55
CA ALA A 28 -5.96 -1.25 -9.44
C ALA A 28 -6.28 -0.85 -7.97
N MET A 29 -6.38 -1.81 -7.05
CA MET A 29 -6.52 -1.54 -5.60
C MET A 29 -5.30 -0.84 -4.98
N GLY A 30 -4.15 -0.83 -5.67
CA GLY A 30 -2.97 -0.06 -5.25
C GLY A 30 -3.09 1.46 -5.46
N SER A 31 -4.08 1.92 -6.23
CA SER A 31 -4.28 3.34 -6.54
C SER A 31 -5.00 4.10 -5.41
N ASP A 32 -5.15 5.42 -5.58
CA ASP A 32 -5.99 6.28 -4.72
C ASP A 32 -7.47 6.34 -5.17
N GLY A 33 -7.84 5.61 -6.22
CA GLY A 33 -9.20 5.58 -6.76
C GLY A 33 -10.19 4.78 -5.91
N LEU A 34 -11.37 4.50 -6.47
CA LEU A 34 -12.45 3.78 -5.80
C LEU A 34 -12.00 2.40 -5.28
N LEU A 35 -11.30 1.62 -6.10
CA LEU A 35 -10.74 0.32 -5.70
C LEU A 35 -9.66 0.46 -4.61
N GLY A 36 -8.92 1.58 -4.65
CA GLY A 36 -7.98 1.98 -3.62
C GLY A 36 -8.62 2.23 -2.26
N SER A 37 -9.79 2.86 -2.27
CA SER A 37 -10.59 3.10 -1.07
C SER A 37 -11.14 1.81 -0.48
N ILE A 38 -11.55 0.85 -1.31
CA ILE A 38 -11.98 -0.48 -0.85
C ILE A 38 -10.80 -1.24 -0.22
N SER A 39 -9.61 -1.17 -0.81
CA SER A 39 -8.38 -1.71 -0.22
C SER A 39 -8.14 -1.17 1.18
N ASN A 40 -8.29 0.15 1.37
CA ASN A 40 -8.11 0.79 2.68
C ASN A 40 -9.17 0.36 3.71
N LEU A 41 -10.28 -0.25 3.30
CA LEU A 41 -11.31 -0.73 4.24
C LEU A 41 -11.13 -2.21 4.60
N THR A 42 -10.32 -2.95 3.83
CA THR A 42 -10.28 -4.42 3.85
C THR A 42 -8.88 -4.99 4.05
N SER A 43 -7.87 -4.14 4.28
CA SER A 43 -6.48 -4.55 4.46
C SER A 43 -5.75 -3.62 5.42
N ASP A 44 -4.54 -4.03 5.84
CA ASP A 44 -3.61 -3.28 6.70
C ASP A 44 -3.30 -1.86 6.19
N TRP A 45 -3.53 -1.59 4.90
CA TRP A 45 -3.44 -0.23 4.33
C TRP A 45 -4.48 0.73 4.91
N GLY A 46 -5.58 0.21 5.47
CA GLY A 46 -6.52 0.97 6.28
C GLY A 46 -5.91 1.51 7.56
N ASP A 47 -5.16 0.67 8.26
CA ASP A 47 -4.46 1.04 9.48
C ASP A 47 -3.36 2.05 9.18
N VAL A 48 -2.57 1.82 8.12
CA VAL A 48 -1.59 2.81 7.62
C VAL A 48 -2.26 4.15 7.32
N LYS A 49 -3.44 4.15 6.70
CA LYS A 49 -4.21 5.37 6.42
C LYS A 49 -4.70 6.05 7.71
N SER A 50 -5.13 5.29 8.72
CA SER A 50 -5.52 5.79 10.05
C SER A 50 -4.34 6.47 10.75
N ALA A 51 -3.15 5.85 10.70
CA ALA A 51 -1.92 6.41 11.22
C ALA A 51 -1.50 7.72 10.53
N VAL A 52 -1.58 7.76 9.19
CA VAL A 52 -1.33 8.98 8.40
C VAL A 52 -2.32 10.07 8.76
N HIS A 53 -3.61 9.74 8.91
CA HIS A 53 -4.63 10.70 9.32
C HIS A 53 -4.36 11.25 10.72
N THR A 54 -3.94 10.39 11.66
CA THR A 54 -3.55 10.79 13.02
C THR A 54 -2.37 11.76 12.99
N LEU A 55 -1.33 11.46 12.21
CA LEU A 55 -0.21 12.38 12.02
C LEU A 55 -0.65 13.69 11.36
N HIS A 56 -1.69 13.67 10.51
CA HIS A 56 -2.22 14.84 9.81
C HIS A 56 -3.32 15.61 10.57
N SER A 57 -3.69 15.17 11.78
CA SER A 57 -4.89 15.64 12.50
C SER A 57 -4.79 17.04 13.15
N TYR A 58 -3.60 17.64 13.22
CA TYR A 58 -3.45 19.00 13.77
C TYR A 58 -3.79 20.09 12.75
N ASP A 59 -4.14 21.28 13.25
CA ASP A 59 -4.47 22.44 12.41
C ASP A 59 -3.33 22.77 11.43
N VAL A 60 -3.58 22.44 10.16
CA VAL A 60 -2.65 22.52 9.04
C VAL A 60 -2.12 23.93 8.82
N ASN A 61 -2.87 24.94 9.26
CA ASN A 61 -2.56 26.35 9.07
C ASN A 61 -1.79 26.96 10.24
N LYS A 62 -1.52 26.18 11.30
CA LYS A 62 -0.85 26.68 12.51
C LYS A 62 0.61 26.21 12.59
N VAL A 63 1.53 27.16 12.51
CA VAL A 63 2.95 26.93 12.79
C VAL A 63 3.11 26.56 14.27
N GLY A 64 3.91 25.52 14.56
CA GLY A 64 4.06 24.97 15.91
C GLY A 64 3.01 23.91 16.30
N GLY A 65 2.13 23.52 15.38
CA GLY A 65 1.27 22.35 15.54
C GLY A 65 2.08 21.06 15.72
N ARG A 66 1.53 20.13 16.51
CA ARG A 66 2.14 18.83 16.79
C ARG A 66 1.06 17.76 16.76
N ALA A 67 1.33 16.65 16.08
CA ALA A 67 0.58 15.42 16.23
C ALA A 67 1.53 14.29 16.59
N ALA A 68 1.10 13.41 17.48
CA ALA A 68 1.86 12.24 17.87
C ALA A 68 1.06 10.99 17.52
N LEU A 69 1.74 10.01 16.94
CA LEU A 69 1.24 8.67 16.71
C LEU A 69 1.93 7.74 17.70
N LYS A 70 1.18 7.27 18.68
CA LYS A 70 1.65 6.43 19.79
C LYS A 70 1.43 4.94 19.49
N PRO A 71 2.10 4.02 20.20
CA PRO A 71 1.93 2.58 20.03
C PRO A 71 0.52 2.07 20.35
N SER A 72 -0.26 2.85 21.11
CA SER A 72 -1.67 2.58 21.40
C SER A 72 -2.61 2.97 20.26
N ASP A 73 -2.15 3.77 19.30
CA ASP A 73 -2.97 4.30 18.22
C ASP A 73 -3.05 3.29 17.07
N GLU A 74 -4.19 3.27 16.40
CA GLU A 74 -4.43 2.40 15.25
C GLU A 74 -3.42 2.67 14.13
N GLY A 75 -2.87 1.61 13.55
CA GLY A 75 -1.91 1.70 12.45
C GLY A 75 -0.49 2.06 12.83
N PHE A 76 -0.15 2.21 14.11
CA PHE A 76 1.23 2.48 14.53
C PHE A 76 2.22 1.42 14.02
N ASN A 77 1.88 0.14 14.19
CA ASN A 77 2.78 -0.97 13.85
C ASN A 77 2.94 -1.11 12.33
N GLU A 78 1.83 -0.98 11.60
CA GLU A 78 1.76 -1.08 10.15
C GLU A 78 2.53 0.08 9.52
N PHE A 79 2.29 1.31 9.99
CA PHE A 79 3.06 2.48 9.60
C PHE A 79 4.56 2.29 9.87
N GLN A 80 4.92 1.87 11.09
CA GLN A 80 6.32 1.61 11.43
C GLN A 80 6.95 0.58 10.48
N GLY A 81 6.24 -0.51 10.19
CA GLY A 81 6.71 -1.57 9.30
C GLY A 81 7.00 -1.05 7.90
N VAL A 82 6.12 -0.22 7.33
CA VAL A 82 6.32 0.36 6.00
C VAL A 82 7.48 1.36 6.01
N ILE A 83 7.55 2.25 7.01
CA ILE A 83 8.60 3.28 7.08
C ILE A 83 9.98 2.67 7.34
N ALA A 84 10.08 1.60 8.12
CA ALA A 84 11.33 0.89 8.37
C ALA A 84 11.98 0.34 7.07
N ASN A 85 11.20 0.11 6.00
CA ASN A 85 11.73 -0.28 4.70
C ASN A 85 12.43 0.87 3.96
N LYS A 86 12.04 2.12 4.23
CA LYS A 86 12.62 3.32 3.62
C LYS A 86 13.70 3.96 4.47
N VAL A 87 13.66 3.74 5.77
CA VAL A 87 14.56 4.35 6.76
C VAL A 87 15.29 3.24 7.52
N PRO A 88 16.48 2.82 7.06
CA PRO A 88 17.13 1.59 7.52
C PRO A 88 17.39 1.53 9.03
N TRP A 89 17.64 2.67 9.68
CA TRP A 89 17.89 2.70 11.12
C TRP A 89 16.63 2.46 11.98
N LEU A 90 15.43 2.55 11.41
CA LEU A 90 14.17 2.16 12.07
C LEU A 90 13.95 0.64 12.06
N LYS A 91 14.64 -0.10 11.19
CA LYS A 91 14.55 -1.56 11.14
C LYS A 91 15.04 -2.23 12.43
N TYR A 92 16.03 -1.62 13.08
CA TYR A 92 16.67 -2.15 14.28
C TYR A 92 16.29 -1.42 15.57
N ASN A 93 15.58 -0.29 15.45
CA ASN A 93 15.18 0.53 16.58
C ASN A 93 13.69 0.82 16.51
N LYS A 94 12.93 0.35 17.50
CA LYS A 94 11.51 0.66 17.61
C LYS A 94 11.33 2.01 18.32
N PRO A 95 10.69 3.01 17.68
CA PRO A 95 10.44 4.28 18.32
C PRO A 95 9.36 4.15 19.38
N ASP A 96 9.43 5.00 20.41
CA ASP A 96 8.41 5.10 21.44
C ASP A 96 7.11 5.70 20.88
N TYR A 97 7.24 6.63 19.93
CA TYR A 97 6.17 7.22 19.15
C TYR A 97 6.72 7.97 17.94
N PHE A 98 5.85 8.29 16.98
CA PHE A 98 6.16 9.23 15.91
C PHE A 98 5.57 10.61 16.23
N LEU A 99 6.31 11.67 15.90
CA LEU A 99 5.89 13.05 16.12
C LEU A 99 5.97 13.81 14.80
N MET A 100 4.85 14.35 14.34
CA MET A 100 4.84 15.35 13.27
C MET A 100 4.84 16.75 13.89
N ASN A 101 5.72 17.62 13.40
CA ASN A 101 5.74 19.03 13.76
C ASN A 101 5.83 19.93 12.52
N THR A 102 5.50 21.21 12.69
CA THR A 102 5.70 22.26 11.69
C THR A 102 6.78 23.24 12.16
N PRO A 103 8.08 22.93 11.96
CA PRO A 103 9.17 23.71 12.54
C PRO A 103 9.40 25.05 11.84
N ALA A 104 9.01 25.19 10.57
CA ALA A 104 9.23 26.41 9.79
C ALA A 104 8.25 26.52 8.61
N THR A 105 8.16 27.73 8.06
CA THR A 105 7.43 28.04 6.83
C THR A 105 8.46 28.31 5.72
N ILE A 106 8.36 27.64 4.57
CA ILE A 106 9.23 27.87 3.40
C ILE A 106 8.35 28.33 2.24
N GLY A 107 8.61 29.52 1.69
CA GLY A 107 7.81 30.07 0.57
C GLY A 107 6.33 30.29 0.91
N GLY A 108 5.99 30.52 2.18
CA GLY A 108 4.60 30.71 2.64
C GLY A 108 3.86 29.42 2.99
N ALA A 109 4.41 28.24 2.70
CA ALA A 109 3.84 26.95 3.08
C ALA A 109 4.50 26.38 4.36
N PRO A 110 3.73 25.92 5.35
CA PRO A 110 4.28 25.29 6.55
C PRO A 110 4.89 23.93 6.20
N ARG A 111 6.19 23.77 6.46
CA ARG A 111 6.91 22.50 6.25
C ARG A 111 6.58 21.54 7.38
N LYS A 112 6.09 20.35 7.06
CA LYS A 112 5.74 19.29 8.02
C LYS A 112 6.85 18.26 8.07
N VAL A 113 7.44 18.02 9.23
CA VAL A 113 8.52 17.05 9.43
C VAL A 113 8.06 15.99 10.40
N VAL A 114 8.30 14.72 10.05
CA VAL A 114 8.02 13.58 10.93
C VAL A 114 9.31 13.16 11.61
N HIS A 115 9.23 12.95 12.91
CA HIS A 115 10.31 12.49 13.77
C HIS A 115 9.93 11.12 14.37
N ALA A 116 10.92 10.24 14.51
CA ALA A 116 10.85 9.10 15.41
C ALA A 116 11.44 9.51 16.75
N VAL A 117 10.73 9.23 17.84
CA VAL A 117 11.20 9.54 19.19
C VAL A 117 11.70 8.28 19.90
N PHE A 118 12.87 8.36 20.51
CA PHE A 118 13.48 7.31 21.31
C PHE A 118 13.99 7.90 22.62
N ASN A 119 13.55 7.39 23.77
CA ASN A 119 13.99 7.84 25.08
C ASN A 119 13.96 9.37 25.21
N ASN A 120 12.85 9.99 24.79
CA ASN A 120 12.66 11.45 24.72
C ASN A 120 13.57 12.23 23.77
N GLN A 121 14.33 11.57 22.89
CA GLN A 121 15.11 12.19 21.83
C GLN A 121 14.42 12.03 20.47
N ALA A 122 14.15 13.14 19.80
CA ALA A 122 13.50 13.13 18.49
C ALA A 122 14.54 13.13 17.36
N LYS A 123 14.48 12.13 16.48
CA LYS A 123 15.29 12.06 15.27
C LYS A 123 14.40 12.22 14.03
N ALA A 124 14.72 13.18 13.18
CA ALA A 124 13.96 13.42 11.95
C ALA A 124 14.05 12.22 11.00
N ILE A 125 12.90 11.84 10.45
CA ILE A 125 12.76 10.79 9.43
C ILE A 125 12.76 11.44 8.05
N GLY A 126 11.93 12.48 7.89
CA GLY A 126 11.77 13.20 6.63
C GLY A 126 10.55 14.10 6.64
N ASP A 127 10.32 14.77 5.52
CA ASP A 127 9.13 15.60 5.34
C ASP A 127 7.91 14.70 5.17
N PHE A 128 6.77 15.12 5.73
CA PHE A 128 5.54 14.34 5.72
C PHE A 128 5.11 13.97 4.30
N TYR A 129 5.19 14.89 3.33
CA TYR A 129 4.82 14.62 1.94
C TYR A 129 5.73 13.59 1.26
N ILE A 130 7.00 13.51 1.67
CA ILE A 130 7.92 12.48 1.18
C ILE A 130 7.50 11.13 1.75
N ILE A 131 7.17 11.09 3.04
CA ILE A 131 6.68 9.90 3.74
C ILE A 131 5.37 9.41 3.12
N ASP A 132 4.42 10.29 2.89
CA ASP A 132 3.14 9.97 2.24
C ASP A 132 3.37 9.36 0.85
N GLY A 133 4.28 9.96 0.07
CA GLY A 133 4.71 9.40 -1.22
C GLY A 133 5.31 7.99 -1.11
N TRP A 134 6.09 7.70 -0.07
CA TRP A 134 6.61 6.35 0.18
C TRP A 134 5.52 5.34 0.50
N LEU A 135 4.52 5.73 1.30
CA LEU A 135 3.40 4.87 1.65
C LEU A 135 2.57 4.51 0.42
N VAL A 136 2.25 5.50 -0.41
CA VAL A 136 1.56 5.29 -1.69
C VAL A 136 2.35 4.35 -2.60
N GLN A 137 3.68 4.53 -2.71
CA GLN A 137 4.52 3.65 -3.53
C GLN A 137 4.56 2.21 -3.01
N GLU A 138 4.68 2.00 -1.70
CA GLU A 138 4.68 0.63 -1.14
C GLU A 138 3.30 -0.03 -1.29
N LYS A 139 2.20 0.74 -1.20
CA LYS A 139 0.85 0.23 -1.49
C LYS A 139 0.72 -0.21 -2.94
N GLN A 140 1.10 0.65 -3.88
CA GLN A 140 1.08 0.34 -5.30
C GLN A 140 1.90 -0.92 -5.60
N LYS A 141 3.09 -1.02 -5.01
CA LYS A 141 3.99 -2.16 -5.18
C LYS A 141 3.39 -3.46 -4.61
N ASP A 142 2.80 -3.43 -3.42
CA ASP A 142 2.15 -4.59 -2.80
C ASP A 142 1.03 -5.16 -3.70
N TYR A 143 0.11 -4.29 -4.13
CA TYR A 143 -0.98 -4.70 -5.02
C TYR A 143 -0.53 -5.07 -6.43
N LEU A 144 0.53 -4.45 -6.95
CA LEU A 144 1.15 -4.84 -8.20
C LEU A 144 1.66 -6.29 -8.13
N TYR A 145 2.41 -6.65 -7.09
CA TYR A 145 2.94 -8.01 -6.95
C TYR A 145 1.83 -9.05 -6.72
N LYS A 146 0.82 -8.73 -5.91
CA LYS A 146 -0.35 -9.60 -5.71
C LYS A 146 -1.09 -9.85 -7.04
N GLY A 147 -1.29 -8.81 -7.83
CA GLY A 147 -1.93 -8.93 -9.14
C GLY A 147 -1.07 -9.66 -10.18
N LEU A 148 0.23 -9.38 -10.24
CA LEU A 148 1.17 -10.10 -11.11
C LEU A 148 1.20 -11.60 -10.81
N PHE A 149 1.11 -11.99 -9.54
CA PHE A 149 1.03 -13.39 -9.16
C PHE A 149 -0.25 -14.07 -9.70
N LEU A 150 -1.41 -13.41 -9.61
CA LEU A 150 -2.66 -13.89 -10.21
C LEU A 150 -2.58 -13.97 -11.74
N LEU A 151 -1.92 -12.99 -12.36
CA LEU A 151 -1.71 -12.98 -13.81
C LEU A 151 -0.78 -14.12 -14.25
N PHE A 152 0.23 -14.44 -13.45
CA PHE A 152 1.08 -15.61 -13.67
C PHE A 152 0.28 -16.92 -13.60
N ILE A 153 -0.62 -17.07 -12.61
CA ILE A 153 -1.52 -18.23 -12.54
C ILE A 153 -2.46 -18.29 -13.76
N SER A 154 -3.04 -17.16 -14.15
CA SER A 154 -3.86 -17.03 -15.36
C SER A 154 -3.11 -17.55 -16.60
N PHE A 155 -1.84 -17.17 -16.74
CA PHE A 155 -0.98 -17.61 -17.82
C PHE A 155 -0.71 -19.13 -17.76
N CYS A 156 -0.40 -19.69 -16.59
CA CYS A 156 -0.20 -21.14 -16.45
C CYS A 156 -1.46 -21.94 -16.85
N ILE A 157 -2.65 -21.47 -16.47
CA ILE A 157 -3.93 -22.09 -16.86
C ILE A 157 -4.15 -21.98 -18.38
N ALA A 158 -3.81 -20.84 -18.99
CA ALA A 158 -3.84 -20.67 -20.44
C ALA A 158 -2.93 -21.69 -21.15
N VAL A 159 -1.66 -21.76 -20.73
CA VAL A 159 -0.67 -22.67 -21.32
C VAL A 159 -1.10 -24.14 -21.17
N SER A 160 -1.70 -24.51 -20.04
CA SER A 160 -2.18 -25.88 -19.80
C SER A 160 -3.24 -26.36 -20.80
N GLN A 161 -3.87 -25.47 -21.57
CA GLN A 161 -4.79 -25.85 -22.65
C GLN A 161 -4.08 -26.42 -23.86
N TYR A 162 -2.84 -26.01 -24.09
CA TYR A 162 -2.05 -26.39 -25.26
C TYR A 162 -1.17 -27.62 -25.01
N ILE A 163 -0.98 -28.00 -23.75
CA ILE A 163 -0.28 -29.22 -23.35
C ILE A 163 -1.29 -30.37 -23.41
N LYS A 164 -1.23 -31.17 -24.49
CA LYS A 164 -1.94 -32.46 -24.53
C LYS A 164 -1.33 -33.38 -23.48
N PRO A 165 -2.12 -34.00 -22.58
CA PRO A 165 -1.60 -35.07 -21.75
C PRO A 165 -1.18 -36.22 -22.67
N ALA A 166 0.07 -36.68 -22.52
CA ALA A 166 0.57 -37.85 -23.22
C ALA A 166 -0.06 -39.10 -22.59
N TYR A 167 -1.17 -39.56 -23.16
CA TYR A 167 -1.73 -40.89 -22.93
C TYR A 167 -1.99 -41.53 -24.28
#